data_AF-A0A6I2WY29-F1
#
_entry.id   AF-A0A6I2WY29-F1
#
_cell.length_a   1.000
_cell.length_b   1.000
_cell.length_c   1.000
_cell.angle_alpha   90.00
_cell.angle_beta   90.00
_cell.angle_gamma   90.00
#
_symmetry.space_group_name_H-M   'P 1'
#
loop_
_entity.id
_entity.type
_entity.pdbx_description
1 polymer ?
#
loop_
_entity_poly.entity_id
_entity_poly.type
_entity_poly.pdbx_seq_one_letter_code
_entity_poly.pdbx_strand_id
1 'polypeptide(L)' 'MATRSSALELAVLGVLSESPLHGYELRKRLVSVLGLFTTISFGALYPALRSLVGRDLLVEVDTTTSQVYPKRNRIVY' A
#
# COMPACT_ATOMS: atom_id res chain seq x y z
N MET A 1 -18.66 -14.88 8.60
CA MET A 1 -18.53 -14.25 7.26
C MET A 1 -17.33 -13.33 7.29
N ALA A 2 -16.30 -13.55 6.47
CA ALA A 2 -15.18 -12.63 6.37
C ALA A 2 -15.65 -11.32 5.73
N THR A 3 -15.46 -10.19 6.40
CA THR A 3 -15.78 -8.89 5.83
C THR A 3 -14.73 -8.53 4.77
N ARG A 4 -15.06 -7.67 3.80
CA ARG A 4 -14.08 -7.23 2.79
C ARG A 4 -12.84 -6.58 3.42
N SER A 5 -12.96 -6.02 4.63
CA SER A 5 -11.83 -5.51 5.40
C SER A 5 -10.86 -6.62 5.82
N SER A 6 -11.37 -7.76 6.27
CA SER A 6 -10.54 -8.90 6.69
C SER A 6 -9.74 -9.50 5.53
N ALA A 7 -10.33 -9.54 4.33
CA ALA A 7 -9.64 -9.98 3.12
C ALA A 7 -8.54 -8.99 2.69
N LEU A 8 -8.78 -7.68 2.85
CA LEU A 8 -7.79 -6.65 2.57
C LEU A 8 -6.63 -6.71 3.57
N GLU A 9 -6.90 -6.89 4.86
CA GLU A 9 -5.88 -7.04 5.91
C GLU A 9 -4.93 -8.21 5.61
N LEU A 10 -5.47 -9.38 5.24
CA LEU A 10 -4.66 -10.54 4.87
C LEU A 10 -3.84 -10.30 3.59
N ALA A 11 -4.42 -9.65 2.59
CA ALA A 11 -3.70 -9.31 1.37
C ALA A 11 -2.55 -8.33 1.64
N VAL A 12 -2.76 -7.34 2.52
CA VAL A 12 -1.72 -6.39 2.95
C VAL A 12 -0.57 -7.13 3.63
N LEU A 13 -0.88 -8.02 4.57
CA LEU A 13 0.13 -8.82 5.27
C LEU A 13 0.90 -9.73 4.32
N GLY A 14 0.21 -10.38 3.36
CA GLY A 14 0.84 -11.24 2.36
C GLY A 14 1.73 -10.47 1.37
N VAL A 15 1.37 -9.24 1.02
CA VAL A 15 2.20 -8.41 0.15
C VAL A 15 3.44 -7.86 0.88
N LEU A 16 3.28 -7.48 2.15
CA LEU A 16 4.39 -6.94 2.96
C LEU A 16 5.33 -8.04 3.48
N SER A 17 4.90 -9.30 3.53
CA SER A 17 5.79 -10.42 3.89
C SER A 17 6.82 -10.74 2.79
N GLU A 18 6.53 -10.44 1.52
CA GLU A 18 7.48 -10.60 0.42
C GLU A 18 8.55 -9.49 0.42
N SER A 19 8.13 -8.24 0.63
CA SER A 19 9.03 -7.08 0.60
C SER A 19 8.45 -5.86 1.32
N PRO A 20 9.27 -5.03 2.00
CA PRO A 20 8.81 -3.75 2.51
C PRO A 20 8.45 -2.82 1.34
N LEU A 21 7.21 -2.32 1.32
CA LEU A 21 6.68 -1.48 0.24
C LEU A 21 6.07 -0.19 0.80
N HIS A 22 6.21 0.90 0.05
CA HIS A 22 5.51 2.15 0.37
C HIS A 22 4.01 2.02 0.15
N GLY A 23 3.19 2.79 0.87
CA GLY A 23 1.72 2.76 0.74
C GLY A 23 1.19 2.93 -0.70
N TYR A 24 1.89 3.69 -1.55
CA TYR A 24 1.54 3.82 -2.98
C TYR A 24 1.83 2.56 -3.79
N GLU A 25 2.96 1.90 -3.52
CA GLU A 25 3.33 0.64 -4.17
C GLU A 25 2.49 -0.51 -3.64
N LEU A 26 2.16 -0.49 -2.35
CA LEU A 26 1.25 -1.43 -1.71
C LEU A 26 -0.11 -1.42 -2.41
N ARG A 27 -0.68 -0.25 -2.70
CA ARG A 27 -1.93 -0.16 -3.47
C ARG A 27 -1.80 -0.79 -4.85
N LYS A 28 -0.72 -0.50 -5.59
CA LYS A 28 -0.49 -1.07 -6.92
C LYS A 28 -0.36 -2.60 -6.85
N ARG A 29 0.47 -3.10 -5.94
CA ARG A 29 0.71 -4.53 -5.74
C ARG A 29 -0.55 -5.25 -5.28
N LEU A 30 -1.33 -4.66 -4.37
CA LEU A 30 -2.62 -5.21 -3.96
C LEU A 30 -3.59 -5.30 -5.14
N VAL A 31 -3.74 -4.24 -5.95
CA VAL A 31 -4.59 -4.33 -7.15
C VAL A 31 -4.07 -5.36 -8.15
N SER A 32 -2.74 -5.53 -8.28
CA SER A 32 -2.15 -6.59 -9.10
C SER A 32 -2.46 -8.00 -8.56
N VAL A 33 -2.40 -8.21 -7.25
CA VAL A 33 -2.63 -9.52 -6.60
C VAL A 33 -4.13 -9.86 -6.53
N LEU A 34 -4.97 -8.89 -6.18
CA LEU A 34 -6.44 -9.05 -6.15
C LEU A 34 -7.09 -8.98 -7.55
N GLY A 35 -6.32 -8.63 -8.58
CA GLY A 35 -6.77 -8.62 -9.98
C GLY A 35 -7.43 -7.30 -10.44
N LEU A 36 -7.51 -7.15 -11.77
CA LEU A 36 -7.92 -5.91 -12.46
C LEU A 36 -9.35 -5.43 -12.16
N PHE A 37 -10.19 -6.27 -11.56
CA PHE A 37 -11.57 -5.93 -11.20
C PHE A 37 -11.71 -5.37 -9.78
N THR A 38 -10.62 -5.32 -9.03
CA THR A 38 -10.62 -4.88 -7.62
C THR A 38 -10.12 -3.45 -7.51
N THR A 39 -11.01 -2.54 -7.11
CA THR A 39 -10.65 -1.16 -6.78
C THR A 39 -10.47 -1.01 -5.28
N ILE A 40 -9.24 -0.66 -4.88
CA ILE A 40 -8.93 -0.30 -3.50
C ILE A 40 -8.86 1.22 -3.42
N SER A 41 -9.76 1.80 -2.63
CA SER A 41 -9.74 3.23 -2.30
C SER A 41 -8.79 3.47 -1.13
N PHE A 42 -8.16 4.65 -1.10
CA PHE A 42 -7.33 5.06 0.04
C PHE A 42 -8.15 5.15 1.33
N GLY A 43 -9.45 5.45 1.23
CA GLY A 43 -10.37 5.46 2.37
C GLY A 43 -10.58 4.09 3.03
N ALA A 44 -10.32 2.98 2.33
CA ALA A 44 -10.32 1.64 2.93
C ALA A 44 -8.90 1.14 3.28
N LEU A 45 -7.89 1.57 2.52
CA LEU A 45 -6.49 1.17 2.72
C LEU A 45 -5.91 1.72 4.04
N TYR A 46 -6.06 3.03 4.29
CA TYR A 46 -5.45 3.67 5.47
C TYR A 46 -6.04 3.18 6.80
N PRO A 47 -7.37 3.00 6.95
CA PRO A 47 -7.92 2.44 8.18
C PRO A 47 -7.44 1.00 8.43
N ALA A 48 -7.31 0.19 7.36
CA ALA A 48 -6.80 -1.17 7.48
C ALA A 48 -5.32 -1.18 7.91
N LEU A 49 -4.49 -0.32 7.32
CA LEU A 49 -3.09 -0.13 7.75
C LEU A 49 -3.01 0.30 9.20
N ARG A 50 -3.78 1.32 9.59
CA ARG A 50 -3.81 1.84 10.97
C ARG A 50 -4.28 0.77 11.96
N SER A 51 -5.25 -0.06 11.59
CA SER A 51 -5.71 -1.20 12.38
C SER A 51 -4.60 -2.24 12.57
N LEU A 52 -3.86 -2.57 11.49
CA LEU A 52 -2.75 -3.53 11.54
C LEU A 52 -1.56 -3.01 12.37
N VAL A 53 -1.21 -1.72 12.23
CA VAL A 53 -0.20 -1.06 13.07
C VAL A 53 -0.64 -1.00 14.52
N GLY A 54 -1.90 -0.65 14.79
CA GLY A 54 -2.45 -0.66 16.15
C GLY A 54 -2.53 -2.05 16.81
N ARG A 55 -2.45 -3.12 16.01
CA ARG A 55 -2.35 -4.51 16.48
C ARG A 55 -0.91 -5.02 16.59
N ASP A 56 0.09 -4.15 16.39
CA ASP A 56 1.52 -4.49 16.38
C ASP A 56 1.90 -5.52 15.30
N LEU A 57 1.06 -5.69 14.27
CA LEU A 57 1.30 -6.61 13.16
C LEU A 57 2.11 -5.98 12.03
N LEU A 58 2.17 -4.65 11.99
CA LEU A 58 2.94 -3.87 11.02
C LEU A 58 3.67 -2.74 11.75
N VAL A 59 4.89 -2.47 11.30
CA VAL A 59 5.66 -1.30 11.71
C VAL A 59 5.64 -0.30 10.56
N GLU A 60 5.17 0.91 10.84
CA GLU A 60 5.17 2.00 9.88
C GLU A 60 6.61 2.53 9.77
N VAL A 61 7.24 2.36 8.60
CA VAL A 61 8.58 2.85 8.32
C VAL A 61 8.48 3.95 7.29
N ASP A 62 8.58 5.20 7.75
CA ASP A 62 8.63 6.37 6.88
C ASP A 62 9.89 6.32 6.02
N THR A 63 9.70 5.99 4.74
CA THR A 63 10.78 5.90 3.73
C THR A 63 10.74 7.10 2.77
N THR A 64 10.21 8.24 3.25
CA THR A 64 10.16 9.54 2.54
C THR A 64 11.53 10.09 2.13
N THR A 65 12.64 9.43 2.50
CA THR A 65 14.02 9.76 2.09
C THR A 65 14.51 9.00 0.84
N SER A 66 13.66 8.31 0.08
CA SER A 66 14.10 7.63 -1.15
C SER A 66 13.15 7.76 -2.33
N GLN A 67 12.60 8.96 -2.52
CA GLN A 67 12.01 9.37 -3.79
C GLN A 67 12.96 10.32 -4.55
N VAL A 68 14.17 9.84 -4.86
CA VAL A 68 14.98 10.49 -5.91
C VAL A 68 14.35 10.07 -7.25
N TYR A 69 13.30 10.79 -7.67
CA TYR A 69 12.95 10.85 -9.09
C TYR A 69 13.83 11.92 -9.73
N PRO A 70 14.89 11.59 -10.48
CA PRO A 70 15.49 12.58 -11.34
C PRO A 70 14.64 12.71 -12.61
N LYS A 71 14.65 13.92 -13.17
CA LYS A 71 14.46 14.21 -14.61
C LYS A 71 13.01 14.42 -15.10
N ARG A 72 12.60 15.70 -15.19
CA ARG A 72 12.78 16.52 -16.41
C ARG A 72 12.19 17.92 -16.24
N ASN A 73 13.05 18.91 -16.03
CA ASN A 73 12.72 20.29 -16.40
C ASN A 73 12.70 20.37 -17.93
N ARG A 74 11.51 20.43 -18.54
CA ARG A 74 11.39 21.04 -19.86
C ARG A 74 11.01 22.51 -19.65
N ILE A 75 12.03 23.35 -19.65
CA ILE A 75 11.85 24.77 -19.98
C ILE A 75 11.50 24.82 -21.47
N VAL A 76 10.39 25.47 -21.80
CA VAL A 76 10.02 25.83 -23.18
C VAL A 76 9.90 27.35 -23.18
N TYR A 77 10.55 28.00 -24.16
CA TYR A 77 10.50 29.44 -24.39
C TYR A 77 9.12 29.90 -24.85
#